data_AF-A0A392MXQ6-F1
#
_entry.id   AF-A0A392MXQ6-F1
#
_cell.length_a   1.000
_cell.length_b   1.000
_cell.length_c   1.000
_cell.angle_alpha   90.00
_cell.angle_beta   90.00
_cell.angle_gamma   90.00
#
_symmetry.space_group_name_H-M   'P 1'
#
loop_
_entity.id
_entity.type
_entity.pdbx_description
1 polymer ?
#
loop_
_entity_poly.entity_id
_entity_poly.type
_entity_poly.pdbx_seq_one_letter_code
_entity_poly.pdbx_strand_id
1 'polypeptide(L)'
;SCPHVAGIAGLLKTKHPNWSPAAIKSAIMTTATKLDNTNRPIQDAFEKTPATAFAYGSGHVQPDLAIDPGLVYDLGIKDYLNFLCAYGYDQQLISALNFNGTFVCSGTHSITDFNYPSITLPNLGLNVVNVSRTVTNVGSPSTYVAKAQLFGYKIVVVPNTLTFKKLGEKKTFQVIVQATNVTPRKEYQFGDLQWTDGKHIVRSPITVQRK
;
A
#
# COMPACT_ATOMS: atom_id res chain seq x y z
N SER A 1 -4.95 -2.38 20.79
CA SER A 1 -5.01 -1.90 19.39
C SER A 1 -5.97 -2.72 18.53
N CYS A 2 -5.80 -4.04 18.38
CA CYS A 2 -6.61 -4.90 17.49
C CYS A 2 -8.15 -4.67 17.54
N PRO A 3 -8.83 -4.72 18.71
CA PRO A 3 -10.28 -4.52 18.76
C PRO A 3 -10.74 -3.12 18.32
N HIS A 4 -9.88 -2.10 18.46
CA HIS A 4 -10.21 -0.75 17.97
C HIS A 4 -10.23 -0.73 16.43
N VAL A 5 -9.22 -1.34 15.79
CA VAL A 5 -9.17 -1.47 14.32
C VAL A 5 -10.33 -2.32 13.80
N ALA A 6 -10.69 -3.39 14.51
CA ALA A 6 -11.86 -4.21 14.18
C ALA A 6 -13.17 -3.41 14.25
N GLY A 7 -13.35 -2.59 15.29
CA GLY A 7 -14.50 -1.69 15.40
C GLY A 7 -14.58 -0.68 14.26
N ILE A 8 -13.45 -0.04 13.91
CA ILE A 8 -13.36 0.87 12.76
C ILE A 8 -13.71 0.14 11.46
N ALA A 9 -13.16 -1.06 11.24
CA ALA A 9 -13.47 -1.86 10.07
C ALA A 9 -14.97 -2.20 9.99
N GLY A 10 -15.61 -2.50 11.12
CA GLY A 10 -17.06 -2.70 11.22
C GLY A 10 -17.84 -1.46 10.81
N LEU A 11 -17.50 -0.29 11.34
CA LEU A 11 -18.14 0.99 10.98
C LEU A 11 -17.98 1.31 9.49
N LEU A 12 -16.78 1.11 8.93
CA LEU A 12 -16.53 1.29 7.50
C LEU A 12 -17.35 0.30 6.66
N LYS A 13 -17.49 -0.96 7.09
CA LYS A 13 -18.32 -1.95 6.41
C LYS A 13 -19.81 -1.59 6.46
N THR A 14 -20.30 -1.03 7.56
CA THR A 14 -21.68 -0.52 7.66
C THR A 14 -21.91 0.66 6.71
N LYS A 15 -20.97 1.60 6.62
CA LYS A 15 -21.07 2.74 5.71
C LYS A 15 -20.91 2.35 4.25
N HIS A 16 -20.04 1.38 3.97
CA HIS A 16 -19.71 0.89 2.63
C HIS A 16 -19.95 -0.62 2.53
N PRO A 17 -21.22 -1.08 2.45
CA PRO A 17 -21.56 -2.51 2.48
C PRO A 17 -20.89 -3.33 1.39
N ASN A 18 -20.57 -2.71 0.25
CA ASN A 18 -19.99 -3.38 -0.91
C ASN A 18 -18.46 -3.42 -0.91
N TRP A 19 -17.78 -2.73 0.02
CA TRP A 19 -16.33 -2.78 0.09
C TRP A 19 -15.83 -4.17 0.48
N SER A 20 -14.79 -4.63 -0.22
CA SER A 20 -14.07 -5.83 0.14
C SER A 20 -13.30 -5.62 1.47
N PRO A 21 -12.86 -6.70 2.13
CA PRO A 21 -11.93 -6.59 3.26
C PRO A 21 -10.65 -5.82 2.90
N ALA A 22 -10.15 -5.96 1.66
CA ALA A 22 -8.96 -5.27 1.19
C ALA A 22 -9.19 -3.76 1.00
N ALA A 23 -10.35 -3.37 0.46
CA ALA A 23 -10.73 -1.96 0.33
C ALA A 23 -10.84 -1.27 1.70
N ILE A 24 -11.45 -1.93 2.69
CA ILE A 24 -11.53 -1.41 4.07
C ILE A 24 -10.15 -1.25 4.67
N LYS A 25 -9.31 -2.28 4.55
CA LYS A 25 -7.92 -2.22 5.01
C LYS A 25 -7.14 -1.09 4.33
N SER A 26 -7.32 -0.94 3.01
CA SER A 26 -6.71 0.15 2.24
C SER A 26 -7.14 1.51 2.75
N ALA A 27 -8.43 1.73 3.00
CA ALA A 27 -8.95 2.99 3.51
C ALA A 27 -8.30 3.36 4.86
N ILE A 28 -8.23 2.39 5.78
CA ILE A 28 -7.59 2.58 7.10
C ILE A 28 -6.09 2.90 6.94
N MET A 29 -5.37 2.13 6.10
CA MET A 29 -3.93 2.29 5.94
C MET A 29 -3.56 3.60 5.25
N THR A 30 -4.26 3.96 4.18
CA THR A 30 -3.88 5.10 3.33
C THR A 30 -4.20 6.46 3.93
N THR A 31 -5.12 6.49 4.90
CA THR A 31 -5.54 7.71 5.61
C THR A 31 -4.90 7.85 6.99
N ALA A 32 -4.25 6.79 7.51
CA ALA A 32 -3.54 6.84 8.79
C ALA A 32 -2.51 7.97 8.81
N THR A 33 -2.21 8.56 9.97
CA THR A 33 -1.18 9.61 10.12
C THR A 33 0.14 9.05 10.65
N LYS A 34 1.26 9.61 10.20
CA LYS A 34 2.59 9.35 10.79
C LYS A 34 2.98 10.38 11.86
N LEU A 35 2.07 11.31 12.16
CA LEU A 35 2.29 12.40 13.09
C LEU A 35 1.58 12.15 14.41
N ASP A 36 2.20 12.59 15.49
CA ASP A 36 1.62 12.64 16.82
C ASP A 36 0.74 13.89 17.02
N ASN A 37 0.20 14.05 18.22
CA ASN A 37 -0.63 15.19 18.61
C ASN A 37 0.12 16.54 18.67
N THR A 38 1.45 16.54 18.50
CA THR A 38 2.28 17.75 18.40
C THR A 38 2.69 18.04 16.95
N ASN A 39 2.11 17.34 15.97
CA ASN A 39 2.46 17.39 14.55
C ASN A 39 3.91 17.00 14.25
N ARG A 40 4.53 16.17 15.11
CA ARG A 40 5.87 15.62 14.90
C ARG A 40 5.78 14.15 14.50
N PRO A 41 6.82 13.57 13.86
CA PRO A 41 6.84 12.14 13.61
C PRO A 41 6.63 11.35 14.90
N ILE A 42 5.74 10.35 14.85
CA ILE A 42 5.50 9.41 15.95
C ILE A 42 6.84 8.86 16.43
N GLN A 43 7.05 8.83 17.73
CA GLN A 43 8.30 8.34 18.35
C GLN A 43 8.18 6.87 18.71
N ASP A 44 9.30 6.16 18.64
CA ASP A 44 9.48 4.87 19.30
C ASP A 44 9.62 5.10 20.81
N ALA A 45 8.80 4.42 21.62
CA ALA A 45 8.75 4.65 23.05
C ALA A 45 10.01 4.17 23.80
N PHE A 46 10.74 3.20 23.25
CA PHE A 46 11.94 2.62 23.84
C PHE A 46 13.19 3.38 23.39
N GLU A 47 13.35 3.53 22.07
CA GLU A 47 14.53 4.17 21.47
C GLU A 47 14.48 5.70 21.58
N LYS A 48 13.31 6.29 21.82
CA LYS A 48 13.08 7.75 21.85
C LYS A 48 13.56 8.46 20.59
N THR A 49 13.45 7.76 19.47
CA THR A 49 13.74 8.25 18.12
C THR A 49 12.48 8.18 17.26
N PRO A 50 12.40 8.90 16.12
CA PRO A 50 11.29 8.76 15.20
C PRO A 50 11.03 7.29 14.83
N ALA A 51 9.83 6.81 15.12
CA ALA A 51 9.38 5.48 14.75
C ALA A 51 9.33 5.33 13.22
N THR A 52 9.52 4.11 12.75
CA THR A 52 9.52 3.80 11.32
C THR A 52 8.26 3.02 10.93
N ALA A 53 8.08 2.81 9.62
CA ALA A 53 6.99 1.98 9.11
C ALA A 53 7.05 0.52 9.61
N PHE A 54 8.19 0.05 10.15
CA PHE A 54 8.25 -1.26 10.80
C PHE A 54 7.63 -1.28 12.20
N ALA A 55 7.59 -0.15 12.90
CA ALA A 55 6.97 -0.05 14.21
C ALA A 55 5.45 0.17 14.11
N TYR A 56 5.01 1.09 13.25
CA TYR A 56 3.59 1.49 13.17
C TYR A 56 2.88 1.12 11.85
N GLY A 57 3.56 0.45 10.92
CA GLY A 57 3.01 0.16 9.59
C GLY A 57 2.75 1.44 8.80
N SER A 58 1.48 1.68 8.48
CA SER A 58 1.06 2.94 7.85
C SER A 58 0.87 4.09 8.84
N GLY A 59 0.88 3.86 10.16
CA GLY A 59 0.75 4.92 11.17
C GLY A 59 -0.51 4.80 12.02
N HIS A 60 -0.83 5.88 12.75
CA HIS A 60 -2.00 5.93 13.63
C HIS A 60 -3.29 6.10 12.81
N VAL A 61 -4.28 5.26 13.08
CA VAL A 61 -5.58 5.27 12.40
C VAL A 61 -6.29 6.62 12.51
N GLN A 62 -7.00 7.00 11.45
CA GLN A 62 -7.80 8.22 11.32
C GLN A 62 -9.21 7.85 10.83
N PRO A 63 -10.14 7.48 11.74
CA PRO A 63 -11.44 6.91 11.34
C PRO A 63 -12.27 7.84 10.43
N ASP A 64 -12.28 9.14 10.73
CA ASP A 64 -13.04 10.14 9.98
C ASP A 64 -12.51 10.31 8.55
N LEU A 65 -11.20 10.15 8.34
CA LEU A 65 -10.62 10.19 7.00
C LEU A 65 -10.82 8.85 6.26
N ALA A 66 -10.77 7.73 6.97
CA ALA A 66 -10.96 6.40 6.39
C ALA A 66 -12.38 6.18 5.83
N ILE A 67 -13.37 6.99 6.24
CA ILE A 67 -14.74 6.91 5.70
C ILE A 67 -14.83 7.39 4.25
N ASP A 68 -13.96 8.31 3.83
CA ASP A 68 -13.88 8.88 2.48
C ASP A 68 -12.40 8.99 2.07
N PRO A 69 -11.75 7.85 1.78
CA PRO A 69 -10.31 7.82 1.50
C PRO A 69 -9.98 8.31 0.08
N GLY A 70 -10.96 8.60 -0.76
CA GLY A 70 -10.79 8.93 -2.18
C GLY A 70 -10.45 7.72 -3.06
N LEU A 71 -9.33 7.04 -2.80
CA LEU A 71 -8.88 5.86 -3.54
C LEU A 71 -8.64 4.65 -2.61
N VAL A 72 -8.84 3.45 -3.14
CA VAL A 72 -8.47 2.19 -2.45
C VAL A 72 -7.67 1.25 -3.33
N TYR A 73 -6.74 0.53 -2.71
CA TYR A 73 -6.03 -0.62 -3.26
C TYR A 73 -6.85 -1.88 -2.96
N ASP A 74 -7.66 -2.29 -3.94
CA ASP A 74 -8.55 -3.44 -3.78
C ASP A 74 -7.87 -4.74 -4.24
N LEU A 75 -8.26 -5.85 -3.61
CA LEU A 75 -7.74 -7.20 -3.85
C LEU A 75 -8.86 -8.22 -3.69
N GLY A 76 -8.90 -9.21 -4.58
CA GLY A 76 -9.75 -10.39 -4.48
C GLY A 76 -8.95 -11.64 -4.11
N ILE A 77 -9.67 -12.75 -3.88
CA ILE A 77 -9.08 -14.06 -3.53
C ILE A 77 -8.04 -14.49 -4.57
N LYS A 78 -8.32 -14.29 -5.87
CA LYS A 78 -7.39 -14.64 -6.96
C LYS A 78 -6.05 -13.91 -6.84
N ASP A 79 -6.03 -12.66 -6.37
CA ASP A 79 -4.79 -11.90 -6.20
C ASP A 79 -3.91 -12.50 -5.09
N TYR A 80 -4.53 -12.96 -3.99
CA TYR A 80 -3.81 -13.68 -2.94
C TYR A 80 -3.25 -15.02 -3.43
N LEU A 81 -4.04 -15.78 -4.21
CA LEU A 81 -3.57 -17.06 -4.74
C LEU A 81 -2.42 -16.86 -5.75
N ASN A 82 -2.52 -15.87 -6.64
CA ASN A 82 -1.42 -15.48 -7.54
C ASN A 82 -0.16 -15.05 -6.77
N PHE A 83 -0.32 -14.34 -5.65
CA PHE A 83 0.80 -13.97 -4.78
C PHE A 83 1.48 -15.20 -4.16
N LEU A 84 0.69 -16.16 -3.66
CA LEU A 84 1.22 -17.41 -3.11
C LEU A 84 1.97 -18.21 -4.19
N CYS A 85 1.43 -18.28 -5.41
CA CYS A 85 2.13 -18.86 -6.56
C CYS A 85 3.47 -18.16 -6.83
N ALA A 86 3.49 -16.82 -6.88
CA ALA A 86 4.70 -16.03 -7.12
C ALA A 86 5.76 -16.23 -6.04
N TYR A 87 5.33 -16.49 -4.80
CA TYR A 87 6.19 -16.75 -3.66
C TYR A 87 6.81 -18.15 -3.70
N GLY A 88 6.23 -19.08 -4.47
CA GLY A 88 6.69 -20.46 -4.59
C GLY A 88 6.03 -21.44 -3.62
N TYR A 89 4.83 -21.12 -3.11
CA TYR A 89 4.04 -22.09 -2.35
C TYR A 89 3.58 -23.26 -3.23
N ASP A 90 3.48 -24.43 -2.62
CA ASP A 90 3.08 -25.64 -3.34
C ASP A 90 1.58 -25.64 -3.70
N GLN A 91 1.26 -26.38 -4.75
CA GLN A 91 -0.09 -26.46 -5.30
C GLN A 91 -1.09 -27.14 -4.35
N GLN A 92 -0.64 -28.04 -3.47
CA GLN A 92 -1.51 -28.74 -2.54
C GLN A 92 -1.99 -27.80 -1.42
N LEU A 93 -1.08 -27.00 -0.87
CA LEU A 93 -1.34 -25.98 0.13
C LEU A 93 -2.25 -24.89 -0.44
N ILE A 94 -1.97 -24.40 -1.64
CA ILE A 94 -2.83 -23.41 -2.32
C ILE A 94 -4.25 -23.96 -2.49
N SER A 95 -4.37 -25.23 -2.88
CA SER A 95 -5.68 -25.89 -3.02
C SER A 95 -6.40 -26.05 -1.67
N ALA A 96 -5.66 -26.39 -0.61
CA ALA A 96 -6.22 -26.52 0.74
C ALA A 96 -6.74 -25.19 1.31
N LEU A 97 -6.14 -24.06 0.91
CA LEU A 97 -6.57 -22.71 1.31
C LEU A 97 -7.77 -22.21 0.49
N ASN A 98 -7.99 -22.74 -0.71
CA ASN A 98 -9.10 -22.36 -1.58
C ASN A 98 -10.26 -23.35 -1.49
N PHE A 99 -10.94 -23.38 -0.34
CA PHE A 99 -12.03 -24.33 -0.04
C PHE A 99 -13.14 -24.44 -1.10
N ASN A 100 -13.33 -23.40 -1.93
CA ASN A 100 -14.41 -23.33 -2.92
C ASN A 100 -13.98 -23.71 -4.35
N GLY A 101 -12.78 -24.27 -4.55
CA GLY A 101 -12.41 -24.82 -5.85
C GLY A 101 -10.92 -25.06 -6.05
N THR A 102 -10.57 -25.71 -7.16
CA THR A 102 -9.17 -25.84 -7.57
C THR A 102 -8.68 -24.52 -8.17
N PHE A 103 -7.45 -24.13 -7.84
CA PHE A 103 -6.79 -22.97 -8.41
C PHE A 103 -5.43 -23.38 -8.92
N VAL A 104 -5.20 -23.32 -10.22
CA VAL A 104 -3.90 -23.68 -10.81
C VAL A 104 -3.09 -22.42 -11.03
N CYS A 105 -1.87 -22.38 -10.50
CA CYS A 105 -0.93 -21.31 -10.78
C CYS A 105 -0.68 -21.21 -12.30
N SER A 106 -1.00 -20.07 -12.90
CA SER A 106 -0.86 -19.86 -14.35
C SER A 106 -0.21 -18.52 -14.64
N GLY A 107 0.70 -18.47 -15.62
CA GLY A 107 1.39 -17.24 -15.99
C GLY A 107 2.52 -16.87 -15.02
N THR A 108 3.11 -15.70 -15.25
CA THR A 108 4.19 -15.16 -14.43
C THR A 108 3.62 -14.06 -13.53
N HIS A 109 3.79 -14.22 -12.22
CA HIS A 109 3.38 -13.23 -11.23
C HIS A 109 4.60 -12.73 -10.47
N SER A 110 4.63 -11.45 -10.15
CA SER A 110 5.65 -10.89 -9.25
C SER A 110 5.06 -10.65 -7.88
N ILE A 111 5.78 -11.09 -6.84
CA ILE A 111 5.48 -10.81 -5.43
C ILE A 111 5.36 -9.28 -5.21
N THR A 112 6.16 -8.50 -5.92
CA THR A 112 6.17 -7.03 -5.80
C THR A 112 4.89 -6.38 -6.29
N ASP A 113 4.16 -7.03 -7.21
CA ASP A 113 2.97 -6.48 -7.87
C ASP A 113 1.67 -6.81 -7.14
N PHE A 114 1.76 -7.47 -5.98
CA PHE A 114 0.62 -7.61 -5.08
C PHE A 114 0.07 -6.23 -4.73
N ASN A 115 -1.21 -5.99 -5.03
CA ASN A 115 -1.86 -4.68 -5.00
C ASN A 115 -2.14 -4.17 -3.57
N TYR A 116 -1.09 -4.09 -2.76
CA TYR A 116 -1.13 -3.76 -1.35
C TYR A 116 -0.83 -2.27 -1.13
N PRO A 117 -1.45 -1.60 -0.13
CA PRO A 117 -1.30 -0.17 0.14
C PRO A 117 0.04 0.21 0.80
N SER A 118 1.09 -0.59 0.60
CA SER A 118 2.48 -0.31 0.96
C SER A 118 3.44 -0.98 -0.03
N ILE A 119 4.68 -0.51 -0.07
CA ILE A 119 5.73 -1.07 -0.93
C ILE A 119 6.95 -1.38 -0.06
N THR A 120 7.39 -2.64 -0.08
CA THR A 120 8.64 -3.06 0.58
C THR A 120 9.52 -3.75 -0.45
N LEU A 121 10.73 -3.23 -0.64
CA LEU A 121 11.74 -3.78 -1.55
C LEU A 121 13.00 -4.14 -0.76
N PRO A 122 13.05 -5.36 -0.18
CA PRO A 122 14.25 -5.83 0.49
C PRO A 122 15.32 -6.19 -0.55
N ASN A 123 16.60 -6.01 -0.20
CA ASN A 123 17.74 -6.41 -1.04
C ASN A 123 17.73 -5.83 -2.47
N LEU A 124 17.31 -4.57 -2.63
CA LEU A 124 17.34 -3.88 -3.92
C LEU A 124 18.77 -3.85 -4.47
N GLY A 125 18.94 -4.32 -5.70
CA GLY A 125 20.18 -4.20 -6.44
C GLY A 125 20.41 -2.79 -7.01
N LEU A 126 21.32 -2.69 -7.97
CA LEU A 126 21.55 -1.46 -8.75
C LEU A 126 20.54 -1.29 -9.90
N ASN A 127 19.93 -2.39 -10.32
CA ASN A 127 18.95 -2.39 -11.39
C ASN A 127 17.65 -1.73 -10.94
N VAL A 128 16.98 -1.11 -11.90
CA VAL A 128 15.65 -0.53 -11.71
C VAL A 128 14.64 -1.63 -11.39
N VAL A 129 13.76 -1.37 -10.41
CA VAL A 129 12.63 -2.25 -10.08
C VAL A 129 11.33 -1.49 -10.32
N ASN A 130 10.42 -2.12 -11.06
CA ASN A 130 9.10 -1.59 -11.35
C ASN A 130 8.08 -2.31 -10.49
N VAL A 131 7.26 -1.55 -9.77
CA VAL A 131 6.22 -2.05 -8.88
C VAL A 131 4.87 -1.60 -9.40
N SER A 132 4.02 -2.52 -9.83
CA SER A 132 2.68 -2.20 -10.35
C SER A 132 1.65 -2.10 -9.23
N ARG A 133 0.77 -1.10 -9.31
CA ARG A 133 -0.35 -0.92 -8.39
C ARG A 133 -1.59 -0.49 -9.16
N THR A 134 -2.75 -0.91 -8.68
CA THR A 134 -4.05 -0.51 -9.22
C THR A 134 -4.90 0.10 -8.11
N VAL A 135 -5.34 1.33 -8.32
CA VAL A 135 -6.24 2.03 -7.41
C VAL A 135 -7.63 2.11 -8.01
N THR A 136 -8.64 2.00 -7.16
CA THR A 136 -10.06 2.16 -7.50
C THR A 136 -10.57 3.46 -6.88
N ASN A 137 -11.23 4.30 -7.66
CA ASN A 137 -11.89 5.49 -7.13
C ASN A 137 -13.14 5.09 -6.34
N VAL A 138 -13.21 5.51 -5.08
CA VAL A 138 -14.37 5.31 -4.19
C VAL A 138 -15.01 6.64 -3.76
N GLY A 139 -14.50 7.76 -4.28
CA GLY A 139 -15.05 9.09 -4.07
C GLY A 139 -15.69 9.67 -5.33
N SER A 140 -15.84 10.99 -5.33
CA SER A 140 -16.32 11.76 -6.48
C SER A 140 -15.28 11.79 -7.61
N PRO A 141 -15.68 12.07 -8.87
CA PRO A 141 -14.75 12.25 -9.99
C PRO A 141 -13.67 13.28 -9.64
N SER A 142 -12.41 12.94 -9.89
CA SER A 142 -11.27 13.73 -9.43
C SER A 142 -9.97 13.38 -10.16
N THR A 143 -8.99 14.27 -10.11
CA THR A 143 -7.65 14.07 -10.66
C THR A 143 -6.63 14.06 -9.54
N TYR A 144 -5.96 12.93 -9.38
CA TYR A 144 -4.92 12.75 -8.38
C TYR A 144 -3.54 12.94 -9.00
N VAL A 145 -2.66 13.62 -8.27
CA VAL A 145 -1.25 13.80 -8.62
C VAL A 145 -0.38 13.04 -7.61
N ALA A 146 0.59 12.29 -8.11
CA ALA A 146 1.51 11.51 -7.32
C ALA A 146 2.71 12.34 -6.84
N LYS A 147 3.09 12.14 -5.59
CA LYS A 147 4.36 12.57 -5.00
C LYS A 147 5.00 11.40 -4.28
N ALA A 148 6.26 11.11 -4.58
CA ALA A 148 7.02 10.08 -3.87
C ALA A 148 8.43 10.57 -3.60
N GLN A 149 8.94 10.30 -2.40
CA GLN A 149 10.30 10.65 -2.01
C GLN A 149 10.86 9.63 -1.04
N LEU A 150 12.13 9.28 -1.24
CA LEU A 150 12.87 8.37 -0.38
C LEU A 150 14.35 8.76 -0.41
N PHE A 151 14.96 8.93 0.76
CA PHE A 151 16.38 9.29 0.84
C PHE A 151 17.25 8.22 0.18
N GLY A 152 18.19 8.66 -0.66
CA GLY A 152 19.11 7.77 -1.34
C GLY A 152 18.52 6.97 -2.50
N TYR A 153 17.25 7.12 -2.87
CA TYR A 153 16.65 6.42 -4.00
C TYR A 153 15.98 7.39 -4.98
N LYS A 154 16.07 7.08 -6.26
CA LYS A 154 15.26 7.73 -7.29
C LYS A 154 13.93 6.98 -7.39
N ILE A 155 12.83 7.69 -7.16
CA ILE A 155 11.48 7.15 -7.32
C ILE A 155 10.74 7.94 -8.40
N VAL A 156 10.18 7.24 -9.38
CA VAL A 156 9.35 7.81 -10.44
C VAL A 156 8.03 7.08 -10.48
N VAL A 157 6.92 7.82 -10.60
CA VAL A 157 5.57 7.26 -10.69
C VAL A 157 5.03 7.49 -12.09
N VAL A 158 4.56 6.43 -12.76
CA VAL A 158 4.11 6.48 -14.16
C VAL A 158 2.75 5.80 -14.33
N PRO A 159 1.71 6.50 -14.82
CA PRO A 159 1.65 7.96 -14.95
C PRO A 159 1.72 8.62 -13.58
N ASN A 160 2.19 9.87 -13.50
CA ASN A 160 2.21 10.64 -12.25
C ASN A 160 0.87 11.34 -11.94
N THR A 161 -0.12 11.20 -12.84
CA THR A 161 -1.44 11.80 -12.72
C THR A 161 -2.51 10.77 -13.11
N LEU A 162 -3.59 10.69 -12.33
CA LEU A 162 -4.70 9.77 -12.54
C LEU A 162 -6.04 10.51 -12.48
N THR A 163 -6.74 10.61 -13.62
CA THR A 163 -8.04 11.29 -13.71
C THR A 163 -9.21 10.31 -13.78
N PHE A 164 -10.00 10.21 -12.71
CA PHE A 164 -11.16 9.34 -12.60
C PHE A 164 -12.45 10.11 -12.91
N LYS A 165 -13.30 9.55 -13.76
CA LYS A 165 -14.55 10.16 -14.22
C LYS A 165 -15.77 9.68 -13.46
N LYS A 166 -15.68 8.53 -12.77
CA LYS A 166 -16.79 7.92 -12.04
C LYS A 166 -16.33 7.06 -10.88
N LEU A 167 -17.26 6.77 -9.97
CA LEU A 167 -17.07 5.81 -8.88
C LEU A 167 -16.82 4.40 -9.45
N GLY A 168 -15.89 3.67 -8.83
CA GLY A 168 -15.50 2.31 -9.21
C GLY A 168 -14.53 2.22 -10.39
N GLU A 169 -14.16 3.34 -11.03
CA GLU A 169 -13.14 3.32 -12.07
C GLU A 169 -11.79 2.92 -11.49
N LYS A 170 -11.12 1.98 -12.16
CA LYS A 170 -9.80 1.46 -11.78
C LYS A 170 -8.72 2.03 -12.68
N LYS A 171 -7.57 2.37 -12.12
CA LYS A 171 -6.39 2.75 -12.88
C LYS A 171 -5.13 2.14 -12.30
N THR A 172 -4.26 1.72 -13.20
CA THR A 172 -2.97 1.12 -12.88
C THR A 172 -1.86 2.15 -13.08
N PHE A 173 -0.88 2.13 -12.20
CA PHE A 173 0.34 2.92 -12.29
C PHE A 173 1.54 2.07 -11.84
N GLN A 174 2.73 2.52 -12.19
CA GLN A 174 3.98 1.90 -11.79
C GLN A 174 4.79 2.84 -10.90
N VAL A 175 5.38 2.29 -9.84
CA VAL A 175 6.41 2.93 -9.03
C VAL A 175 7.74 2.33 -9.42
N ILE A 176 8.58 3.16 -10.02
CA ILE A 176 9.90 2.80 -10.52
C ILE A 176 10.92 3.24 -9.47
N VAL A 177 11.67 2.30 -8.91
CA VAL A 177 12.63 2.54 -7.83
C VAL A 177 14.03 2.15 -8.28
N GLN A 178 14.99 3.05 -8.07
CA GLN A 178 16.40 2.80 -8.37
C GLN A 178 17.31 3.34 -7.26
N ALA A 179 18.30 2.55 -6.85
CA ALA A 179 19.36 3.01 -5.97
C ALA A 179 20.20 4.11 -6.64
N THR A 180 20.69 5.05 -5.85
CA THR A 180 21.61 6.11 -6.27
C THR A 180 23.00 5.89 -5.66
N ASN A 181 23.95 6.76 -6.00
CA ASN A 181 25.31 6.68 -5.46
C ASN A 181 25.38 6.92 -3.95
N VAL A 182 24.39 7.61 -3.37
CA VAL A 182 24.32 7.92 -1.94
C VAL A 182 23.46 6.92 -1.15
N THR A 183 22.98 5.84 -1.78
CA THR A 183 22.17 4.82 -1.08
C THR A 183 23.00 4.05 -0.05
N PRO A 184 22.61 4.09 1.24
CA PRO A 184 23.22 3.25 2.28
C PRO A 184 23.05 1.76 1.97
N ARG A 185 24.07 0.94 2.25
CA ARG A 185 24.00 -0.51 2.05
C ARG A 185 23.49 -1.18 3.31
N LYS A 186 22.66 -2.22 3.16
CA LYS A 186 22.12 -3.03 4.26
C LYS A 186 21.33 -2.25 5.32
N GLU A 187 20.93 -1.01 5.03
CA GLU A 187 20.08 -0.19 5.89
C GLU A 187 18.75 0.08 5.20
N TYR A 188 17.66 0.00 5.96
CA TYR A 188 16.35 0.36 5.45
C TYR A 188 16.17 1.88 5.42
N GLN A 189 15.72 2.37 4.28
CA GLN A 189 15.25 3.74 4.12
C GLN A 189 13.72 3.74 4.08
N PHE A 190 13.11 4.77 4.65
CA PHE A 190 11.67 4.91 4.80
C PHE A 190 11.19 6.21 4.13
N GLY A 191 10.10 6.10 3.38
CA GLY A 191 9.49 7.20 2.65
C GLY A 191 8.04 6.91 2.36
N ASP A 192 7.43 7.71 1.49
CA ASP A 192 6.01 7.61 1.18
C ASP A 192 5.75 7.87 -0.30
N LEU A 193 4.78 7.15 -0.86
CA LEU A 193 4.00 7.55 -2.04
C LEU A 193 2.72 8.23 -1.55
N GLN A 194 2.36 9.35 -2.14
CA GLN A 194 1.10 10.05 -1.88
C GLN A 194 0.41 10.36 -3.20
N TRP A 195 -0.88 10.05 -3.27
CA TRP A 195 -1.79 10.62 -4.27
C TRP A 195 -2.63 11.69 -3.60
N THR A 196 -2.74 12.86 -4.22
CA THR A 196 -3.62 13.92 -3.75
C THR A 196 -4.40 14.56 -4.88
N ASP A 197 -5.65 14.88 -4.61
CA ASP A 197 -6.51 15.70 -5.46
C ASP A 197 -6.81 17.07 -4.84
N GLY A 198 -6.03 17.47 -3.82
CA GLY A 198 -6.25 18.69 -3.04
C GLY A 198 -7.21 18.53 -1.85
N LYS A 199 -8.06 17.50 -1.84
CA LYS A 199 -8.95 17.17 -0.70
C LYS A 199 -8.47 15.91 0.03
N HIS A 200 -8.23 14.84 -0.70
CA HIS A 200 -7.81 13.55 -0.18
C HIS A 200 -6.28 13.42 -0.24
N ILE A 201 -5.73 12.67 0.71
CA ILE A 201 -4.33 12.24 0.71
C ILE A 201 -4.32 10.72 0.89
N VAL A 202 -3.94 10.01 -0.17
CA VAL A 202 -3.85 8.55 -0.19
C VAL A 202 -2.39 8.17 -0.07
N ARG A 203 -1.94 7.85 1.15
CA ARG A 203 -0.52 7.59 1.44
C ARG A 203 -0.19 6.11 1.53
N SER A 204 0.86 5.68 0.84
CA SER A 204 1.44 4.35 1.00
C SER A 204 2.89 4.46 1.48
N PRO A 205 3.27 3.82 2.60
CA PRO A 205 4.68 3.79 3.01
C PRO A 205 5.50 2.99 2.00
N ILE A 206 6.72 3.48 1.75
CA ILE A 206 7.74 2.84 0.92
C ILE A 206 8.95 2.53 1.81
N THR A 207 9.35 1.27 1.84
CA THR A 207 10.51 0.80 2.61
C THR A 207 11.46 0.07 1.68
N VAL A 208 12.72 0.51 1.59
CA VAL A 208 13.70 -0.08 0.65
C VAL A 208 15.02 -0.29 1.38
N GLN A 209 15.64 -1.43 1.15
CA GLN A 209 17.00 -1.73 1.61
C GLN A 209 17.83 -2.16 0.41
N ARG A 210 19.00 -1.55 0.24
CA ARG A 210 19.96 -1.96 -0.80
C ARG A 210 20.75 -3.17 -0.33
N LYS A 211 20.98 -4.12 -1.24
CA LYS A 211 21.85 -5.28 -1.03
C LYS A 211 23.30 -4.88 -0.72
#